data_AF-A0A2V8SXW0-F1
#
_entry.id   AF-A0A2V8SXW0-F1
#
_cell.length_a   1.000
_cell.length_b   1.000
_cell.length_c   1.000
_cell.angle_alpha   90.00
_cell.angle_beta   90.00
_cell.angle_gamma   90.00
#
_symmetry.space_group_name_H-M   'P 1'
#
loop_
_entity.id
_entity.type
_entity.pdbx_description
1 polymer ?
#
loop_
_entity_poly.entity_id
_entity_poly.type
_entity_poly.pdbx_seq_one_letter_code
_entity_poly.pdbx_strand_id
1 'polypeptide(L)' 'MNADARGARSAFYSRRADGPFYRWLYEEGAGRWRFSRVHLSKFDLRVLCATNWGAVPDALRTRLGEHYLE' A
#
# COMPACT_ATOMS: atom_id res chain seq x y z
N MET A 1 -18.11 14.50 0.42
CA MET A 1 -17.42 13.72 -0.62
C MET A 1 -16.88 12.44 0.00
N ASN A 2 -17.48 11.27 -0.27
CA ASN A 2 -16.93 9.96 0.12
C ASN A 2 -16.80 9.14 -1.16
N ALA A 3 -15.62 9.17 -1.76
CA ALA A 3 -15.33 8.36 -2.93
C ALA A 3 -14.95 6.96 -2.45
N ASP A 4 -15.90 6.06 -2.69
CA ASP A 4 -15.62 4.76 -3.30
C ASP A 4 -15.15 3.64 -2.38
N ALA A 5 -16.17 3.01 -1.78
CA ALA A 5 -16.20 1.59 -1.51
C ALA A 5 -16.65 0.82 -2.78
N ARG A 6 -15.91 0.88 -3.90
CA ARG A 6 -16.11 -0.04 -5.04
C ARG A 6 -14.83 -0.81 -5.35
N GLY A 7 -14.82 -2.01 -4.78
CA GLY A 7 -13.81 -3.02 -5.04
C GLY A 7 -12.92 -3.17 -3.83
N ALA A 8 -13.04 -4.31 -3.16
CA ALA A 8 -11.97 -4.87 -2.35
C ALA A 8 -10.77 -5.20 -3.26
N ARG A 9 -10.19 -4.18 -3.90
CA ARG A 9 -8.90 -4.24 -4.57
C ARG A 9 -7.88 -4.30 -3.44
N SER A 10 -7.21 -5.43 -3.29
CA SER A 10 -6.24 -5.71 -2.24
C SER A 10 -5.26 -4.54 -2.08
N ALA A 11 -5.54 -3.66 -1.12
CA ALA A 11 -4.71 -2.52 -0.81
C ALA A 11 -3.65 -2.98 0.18
N PHE A 12 -2.38 -2.78 -0.18
CA PHE A 12 -1.27 -3.09 0.71
C PHE A 12 -0.80 -1.81 1.38
N TYR A 13 -0.37 -1.93 2.62
CA TYR A 13 0.18 -0.81 3.37
C TYR A 13 1.61 -1.14 3.78
N SER A 14 2.49 -0.17 3.65
CA SER A 14 3.89 -0.33 4.01
C SER A 14 4.37 0.85 4.83
N ARG A 15 5.28 0.60 5.77
CA ARG A 15 6.02 1.61 6.51
C ARG A 15 7.46 1.12 6.67
N ARG A 16 8.44 2.00 6.47
CA ARG A 16 9.85 1.74 6.78
C ARG A 16 10.20 2.39 8.12
N ALA A 17 10.59 1.58 9.10
CA ALA A 17 10.95 2.03 10.46
C ALA A 17 9.90 3.01 11.02
N ASP A 18 10.33 4.21 11.45
CA ASP A 18 9.42 5.25 11.96
C ASP A 18 8.86 6.17 10.86
N GLY A 19 9.17 5.91 9.59
CA GLY A 19 8.74 6.71 8.45
C GLY A 19 7.21 6.77 8.25
N PRO A 20 6.75 7.52 7.24
CA PRO A 20 5.33 7.59 6.93
C PRO A 20 4.78 6.26 6.41
N PHE A 21 3.47 6.07 6.57
CA PHE A 21 2.75 4.98 5.93
C PHE A 21 2.47 5.32 4.47
N TYR A 22 2.59 4.30 3.62
CA TYR A 22 2.23 4.34 2.21
C TYR A 22 1.16 3.29 1.92
N ARG A 23 0.19 3.66 1.10
CA ARG A 23 -0.85 2.78 0.56
C ARG A 23 -0.49 2.43 -0.87
N TRP A 24 -0.54 1.15 -1.19
CA TRP A 24 -0.29 0.57 -2.50
C TRP A 24 -1.58 0.02 -3.07
N LEU A 25 -1.91 0.43 -4.29
CA LEU A 25 -3.08 0.00 -5.03
C LEU A 25 -2.66 -0.57 -6.37
N TYR A 26 -3.19 -1.73 -6.71
CA TYR A 26 -3.01 -2.30 -8.03
C TYR A 26 -4.03 -1.70 -9.00
N GLU A 27 -3.54 -1.00 -10.02
CA GLU A 27 -4.37 -0.50 -11.10
C GLU A 27 -4.42 -1.53 -12.22
N GLU A 28 -5.46 -2.37 -12.24
CA GLU A 28 -5.62 -3.42 -13.26
C GLU A 28 -5.56 -2.86 -14.69
N GLY A 29 -6.16 -1.69 -14.94
CA GLY A 29 -6.12 -1.06 -16.26
C GLY A 29 -4.74 -0.59 -16.72
N ALA A 30 -3.79 -0.42 -15.80
CA ALA A 30 -2.41 -0.03 -16.10
C ALA A 30 -1.40 -1.17 -15.82
N GLY A 31 -1.87 -2.31 -15.32
CA GLY A 31 -1.03 -3.45 -14.94
C GLY A 31 0.03 -3.16 -13.88
N ARG A 32 -0.12 -2.08 -13.09
CA ARG A 32 0.95 -1.57 -12.21
C ARG A 32 0.45 -1.21 -10.82
N TRP A 33 1.38 -1.26 -9.86
CA TRP A 33 1.18 -0.75 -8.52
C TRP A 33 1.43 0.75 -8.47
N ARG A 34 0.52 1.48 -7.84
CA ARG A 34 0.69 2.90 -7.48
C ARG A 34 0.69 3.04 -5.99
N PHE A 35 1.52 3.96 -5.50
CA PHE A 35 1.60 4.29 -4.10
C PHE A 35 1.13 5.72 -3.84
N SER A 36 0.67 5.96 -2.61
CA SER A 36 0.36 7.28 -2.10
C SER A 36 0.63 7.33 -0.61
N ARG A 37 1.12 8.47 -0.13
CA ARG A 37 1.38 8.67 1.30
C ARG A 37 0.07 8.76 2.06
N VAL A 38 -0.04 8.04 3.16
CA VAL A 38 -1.21 8.03 4.03
C VAL A 38 -1.08 9.13 5.08
N HIS A 39 -2.12 9.94 5.21
CA HIS A 39 -2.20 10.94 6.27
C HIS A 39 -2.88 10.32 7.50
N LEU A 40 -2.13 10.14 8.58
CA LEU A 40 -2.58 9.43 9.79
C LEU A 40 -3.82 10.04 10.44
N SER A 41 -4.03 11.35 10.30
CA SER A 41 -5.25 12.03 10.80
C SER A 41 -6.55 11.52 10.20
N LYS A 42 -6.50 10.82 9.07
CA LYS A 42 -7.68 10.27 8.38
C LYS A 42 -7.67 8.74 8.29
N PHE A 43 -6.68 8.08 8.91
CA PHE A 43 -6.45 6.67 8.73
C PHE A 43 -6.19 5.98 10.06
N ASP A 44 -7.10 5.10 10.45
CA ASP A 44 -6.94 4.29 11.65
C ASP A 44 -5.95 3.15 11.35
N LEU A 45 -4.82 3.14 12.05
CA LEU A 45 -3.78 2.12 11.84
C LEU A 45 -4.14 0.77 12.44
N ARG A 46 -5.15 0.69 13.33
CA ARG A 46 -5.50 -0.54 14.05
C ARG A 46 -6.18 -1.57 13.14
N VAL A 47 -6.65 -1.14 11.97
CA VAL A 47 -7.19 -2.03 10.92
C VAL A 47 -6.12 -2.62 10.00
N LEU A 48 -4.84 -2.22 10.13
CA LEU A 48 -3.76 -2.84 9.37
C LEU A 48 -3.37 -4.17 9.99
N CYS A 49 -3.50 -5.25 9.22
CA CYS A 49 -2.97 -6.55 9.59
C CYS A 49 -1.53 -6.67 9.09
N ALA A 50 -0.63 -7.18 9.94
CA ALA A 50 0.71 -7.53 9.50
C ALA A 50 0.63 -8.70 8.52
N THR A 51 1.21 -8.53 7.33
CA THR A 51 1.31 -9.60 6.34
C THR A 51 2.73 -10.13 6.31
N ASN A 52 2.88 -11.43 6.04
CA ASN A 52 4.19 -12.03 5.85
C ASN A 52 4.80 -11.53 4.52
N TRP A 53 6.09 -11.22 4.50
CA TRP A 53 6.77 -10.74 3.30
C TRP A 53 6.65 -11.72 2.11
N GLY A 54 6.64 -13.03 2.40
CA GLY A 54 6.44 -14.07 1.37
C GLY A 54 5.02 -14.15 0.80
N ALA A 55 4.03 -13.54 1.45
CA ALA A 55 2.66 -13.43 0.94
C ALA A 55 2.45 -12.16 0.10
N VAL A 56 3.45 -11.27 0.04
CA VAL A 56 3.40 -10.05 -0.78
C VAL A 56 3.70 -10.43 -2.23
N PRO A 57 2.86 -10.02 -3.21
CA PRO A 57 3.11 -10.27 -4.63
C PRO A 57 4.48 -9.78 -5.08
N ASP A 58 5.15 -10.55 -5.94
CA ASP A 58 6.52 -10.24 -6.40
C ASP A 58 6.65 -8.85 -7.04
N ALA A 59 5.69 -8.49 -7.91
CA ALA A 59 5.63 -7.16 -8.52
C ALA A 59 5.52 -6.01 -7.50
N LEU A 60 4.87 -6.24 -6.36
CA LEU A 60 4.78 -5.26 -5.29
C LEU A 60 6.07 -5.22 -4.45
N ARG A 61 6.71 -6.37 -4.21
CA ARG A 61 8.00 -6.45 -3.51
C ARG A 61 9.09 -5.68 -4.27
N THR A 62 9.15 -5.84 -5.59
CA THR A 62 10.07 -5.09 -6.46
C THR A 62 9.83 -3.59 -6.32
N ARG A 63 8.57 -3.15 -6.41
CA ARG A 63 8.19 -1.74 -6.26
C ARG A 63 8.50 -1.15 -4.88
N LEU A 64 8.29 -1.93 -3.82
CA LEU A 64 8.66 -1.54 -2.46
C LEU A 64 10.19 -1.40 -2.33
N GLY A 65 10.94 -2.31 -2.94
CA GLY A 65 12.40 -2.24 -3.01
C GLY A 65 12.86 -0.95 -3.70
N GLU A 66 12.38 -0.69 -4.91
CA GLU A 66 12.68 0.55 -5.65
C GLU A 66 12.36 1.80 -4.81
N HIS A 67 11.15 1.85 -4.21
CA HIS A 67 10.68 3.01 -3.47
C HIS A 67 11.48 3.33 -2.19
N TYR A 68 12.07 2.34 -1.54
CA TYR A 68 12.84 2.53 -0.30
C TYR A 68 14.36 2.51 -0.50
N LEU A 69 14.85 2.16 -1.69
CA LEU A 69 16.27 2.21 -2.04
C LEU A 69 16.71 3.60 -2.51
N GLU A 70 15.78 4.42 -3.02
CA GLU A 70 15.96 5.88 -3.21
C GLU A 70 16.01 6.63 -1.87
#